data_AF-A0A7S3TAY9-F1
#
_entry.id   AF-A0A7S3TAY9-F1
#
_cell.length_a   1.000
_cell.length_b   1.000
_cell.length_c   1.000
_cell.angle_alpha   90.00
_cell.angle_beta   90.00
_cell.angle_gamma   90.00
#
_symmetry.space_group_name_H-M   'P 1'
#
loop_
_entity.id
_entity.type
_entity.pdbx_description
1 polymer ?
#
loop_
_entity_poly.entity_id
_entity_poly.type
_entity_poly.pdbx_seq_one_letter_code
_entity_poly.pdbx_strand_id
1 'polypeptide(L)'
;SGAAYLLSLRSRPRPEVISALLALDGVGPKVADCVALFSLDQVDAIPVDTHVWRIACRDYDTSLSACRSLTPAVYERVGDLFRRRFGDHAGWAHQLLFAAELQQFRPFLPPSLVAEMEAARAEEKEAKARAKAEKAEKAARAKGSGGAPPPAAAGAAEEAEAAALAA
;
A
#
# COMPACT_ATOMS: atom_id res chain seq x y z
N SER A 1 19.15 31.63 -7.48
CA SER A 1 17.91 31.34 -8.24
C SER A 1 17.49 29.89 -7.98
N GLY A 2 16.26 29.49 -8.31
CA GLY A 2 15.79 28.11 -8.12
C GLY A 2 16.61 27.07 -8.88
N ALA A 3 17.04 27.38 -10.12
CA ALA A 3 17.90 26.50 -10.91
C ALA A 3 19.25 26.21 -10.22
N ALA A 4 19.91 27.24 -9.66
CA ALA A 4 21.17 27.07 -8.93
C ALA A 4 20.99 26.22 -7.66
N TYR A 5 19.86 26.37 -6.96
CA TYR A 5 19.52 25.54 -5.81
C TYR A 5 19.37 24.06 -6.21
N LEU A 6 18.57 23.76 -7.23
CA LEU A 6 18.36 22.38 -7.70
C LEU A 6 19.67 21.75 -8.20
N LEU A 7 20.50 22.48 -8.96
CA LEU A 7 21.80 21.99 -9.40
C LEU A 7 22.74 21.67 -8.21
N SER A 8 22.67 22.44 -7.12
CA SER A 8 23.47 22.16 -5.91
C SER A 8 23.09 20.85 -5.19
N LEU A 9 21.91 20.27 -5.47
CA LEU A 9 21.49 19.01 -4.86
C LEU A 9 22.24 17.80 -5.44
N ARG A 10 22.77 17.88 -6.67
CA ARG A 10 23.53 16.78 -7.32
C ARG A 10 24.71 16.28 -6.50
N SER A 11 25.36 17.16 -5.74
CA SER A 11 26.53 16.83 -4.92
C SER A 11 26.19 16.42 -3.48
N ARG A 12 24.90 16.26 -3.12
CA ARG A 12 24.47 15.92 -1.76
C ARG A 12 24.10 14.44 -1.62
N PRO A 13 24.15 13.89 -0.39
CA PRO A 13 23.65 12.54 -0.12
C PRO A 13 22.15 12.39 -0.41
N ARG A 14 21.72 11.23 -0.92
CA ARG A 14 20.31 10.91 -1.25
C ARG A 14 19.28 11.37 -0.20
N PRO A 15 19.46 11.15 1.12
CA PRO A 15 18.49 11.59 2.12
C PRO A 15 18.27 13.11 2.15
N GLU A 16 19.33 13.90 1.97
CA GLU A 16 19.22 15.37 1.86
C GLU A 16 18.52 15.78 0.57
N VAL A 17 18.83 15.13 -0.56
CA VAL A 17 18.19 15.41 -1.86
C VAL A 17 16.69 15.15 -1.79
N ILE A 18 16.29 13.99 -1.26
CA ILE A 18 14.87 13.63 -1.11
C ILE A 18 14.17 14.57 -0.12
N SER A 19 14.80 14.89 1.03
CA SER A 19 14.22 15.85 1.98
C SER A 19 14.06 17.26 1.40
N ALA A 20 15.01 17.71 0.57
CA ALA A 20 14.96 19.01 -0.10
C ALA A 20 13.86 19.08 -1.18
N LEU A 21 13.58 17.96 -1.85
CA LEU A 21 12.52 17.86 -2.85
C LEU A 21 11.13 17.73 -2.20
N LEU A 22 10.99 16.96 -1.12
CA LEU A 22 9.75 16.81 -0.37
C LEU A 22 9.27 18.10 0.33
N ALA A 23 10.15 19.08 0.48
CA ALA A 23 9.80 20.41 1.00
C ALA A 23 9.12 21.32 -0.06
N LEU A 24 8.98 20.86 -1.30
CA LEU A 24 8.33 21.60 -2.39
C LEU A 24 6.84 21.21 -2.48
N ASP A 25 5.96 22.21 -2.55
CA ASP A 25 4.52 21.98 -2.66
C ASP A 25 4.16 21.10 -3.86
N GLY A 26 3.36 20.05 -3.60
CA GLY A 26 2.95 19.06 -4.60
C GLY A 26 3.95 17.93 -4.88
N VAL A 27 5.16 17.95 -4.28
CA VAL A 27 6.16 16.88 -4.47
C VAL A 27 6.00 15.79 -3.40
N GLY A 28 5.37 14.68 -3.77
CA GLY A 28 5.35 13.45 -2.95
C GLY A 28 6.58 12.55 -3.16
N PRO A 29 6.78 11.51 -2.33
CA PRO A 29 7.98 10.64 -2.37
C PRO A 29 8.33 10.10 -3.76
N LYS A 30 7.35 9.54 -4.48
CA LYS A 30 7.53 9.03 -5.85
C LYS A 30 8.04 10.10 -6.81
N VAL A 31 7.58 11.36 -6.67
CA VAL A 31 8.01 12.47 -7.52
C VAL A 31 9.42 12.92 -7.12
N ALA A 32 9.72 12.97 -5.82
CA ALA A 32 11.06 13.26 -5.32
C ALA A 32 12.09 12.25 -5.85
N ASP A 33 11.83 10.94 -5.74
CA ASP A 33 12.71 9.91 -6.29
C ASP A 33 12.82 9.98 -7.83
N CYS A 34 11.75 10.30 -8.56
CA CYS A 34 11.84 10.50 -10.02
C CYS A 34 12.81 11.62 -10.38
N VAL A 35 12.72 12.77 -9.70
CA VAL A 35 13.61 13.92 -9.92
C VAL A 35 15.03 13.59 -9.48
N ALA A 36 15.18 12.90 -8.34
CA ALA A 36 16.47 12.47 -7.82
C ALA A 36 17.22 11.55 -8.82
N LEU A 37 16.54 10.51 -9.30
CA LEU A 37 17.09 9.52 -10.23
C LEU A 37 17.39 10.10 -11.61
N PHE A 38 16.42 10.79 -12.23
CA PHE A 38 16.54 11.21 -13.64
C PHE A 38 17.20 12.57 -13.84
N SER A 39 17.46 13.34 -12.77
CA SER A 39 17.93 14.73 -12.92
C SER A 39 18.90 15.22 -11.84
N LEU A 40 19.12 14.49 -10.74
CA LEU A 40 20.04 14.89 -9.66
C LEU A 40 21.09 13.81 -9.32
N ASP A 41 21.39 12.93 -10.27
CA ASP A 41 22.46 11.92 -10.22
C ASP A 41 22.34 10.87 -9.07
N GLN A 42 21.16 10.75 -8.45
CA GLN A 42 20.91 9.77 -7.37
C GLN A 42 20.56 8.39 -7.97
N VAL A 43 21.58 7.69 -8.46
CA VAL A 43 21.49 6.43 -9.23
C VAL A 43 20.87 5.23 -8.49
N ASP A 44 20.68 5.34 -7.17
CA ASP A 44 20.08 4.34 -6.28
C ASP A 44 18.66 4.72 -5.79
N ALA A 45 18.12 5.86 -6.23
CA ALA A 45 16.76 6.31 -5.93
C ALA A 45 15.71 5.43 -6.62
N ILE A 46 14.61 5.13 -5.92
CA ILE A 46 13.59 4.16 -6.36
C ILE A 46 12.19 4.80 -6.28
N PRO A 47 11.68 5.35 -7.39
CA PRO A 47 10.31 5.88 -7.47
C PRO A 47 9.25 4.79 -7.30
N VAL A 48 8.79 4.55 -6.07
CA VAL A 48 7.77 3.53 -5.80
C VAL A 48 6.39 4.03 -6.24
N ASP A 49 5.90 3.49 -7.35
CA ASP A 49 4.51 3.63 -7.81
C ASP A 49 3.73 2.31 -7.66
N THR A 50 2.56 2.20 -8.28
CA THR A 50 1.72 0.98 -8.21
C THR A 50 2.32 -0.22 -8.95
N HIS A 51 3.17 -0.01 -9.95
CA HIS A 51 3.87 -1.08 -10.67
C HIS A 51 5.07 -1.57 -9.86
N VAL A 52 5.91 -0.65 -9.37
CA VAL A 52 7.07 -0.97 -8.51
C VAL A 52 6.61 -1.62 -7.20
N TRP A 53 5.49 -1.17 -6.63
CA TRP A 53 4.85 -1.82 -5.48
C TRP A 53 4.44 -3.27 -5.77
N ARG A 54 3.84 -3.55 -6.94
CA ARG A 54 3.46 -4.92 -7.31
C ARG A 54 4.68 -5.80 -7.53
N ILE A 55 5.73 -5.29 -8.21
CA ILE A 55 7.02 -5.97 -8.36
C ILE A 55 7.59 -6.33 -6.98
N ALA A 56 7.65 -5.39 -6.04
CA ALA A 56 8.15 -5.64 -4.69
C ALA A 56 7.34 -6.71 -3.94
N CYS A 57 6.01 -6.66 -4.02
CA CYS A 57 5.13 -7.66 -3.39
C CYS A 57 5.25 -9.05 -4.03
N ARG A 58 5.47 -9.15 -5.34
CA ARG A 58 5.51 -10.43 -6.09
C ARG A 58 6.89 -11.08 -6.01
N ASP A 59 7.94 -10.32 -6.28
CA ASP A 59 9.26 -10.85 -6.62
C ASP A 59 10.29 -10.77 -5.48
N TYR A 60 10.01 -9.97 -4.44
CA TYR A 60 10.97 -9.66 -3.37
C TYR A 60 10.46 -9.97 -1.96
N ASP A 61 9.25 -9.53 -1.62
CA ASP A 61 8.75 -9.59 -0.25
C ASP A 61 7.22 -9.66 -0.22
N THR A 62 6.69 -10.88 -0.22
CA THR A 62 5.25 -11.16 -0.22
C THR A 62 4.53 -10.64 1.02
N SER A 63 5.25 -10.39 2.13
CA SER A 63 4.65 -9.81 3.34
C SER A 63 4.21 -8.34 3.15
N LEU A 64 4.75 -7.63 2.15
CA LEU A 64 4.29 -6.29 1.77
C LEU A 64 2.82 -6.26 1.37
N SER A 65 2.28 -7.36 0.83
CA SER A 65 0.87 -7.46 0.44
C SER A 65 -0.11 -7.29 1.62
N ALA A 66 0.35 -7.50 2.85
CA ALA A 66 -0.43 -7.28 4.07
C ALA A 66 -0.42 -5.81 4.55
N CYS A 67 0.47 -4.96 4.00
CA CYS A 67 0.54 -3.55 4.36
C CYS A 67 -0.67 -2.78 3.81
N ARG A 68 -1.40 -2.10 4.70
CA ARG A 68 -2.64 -1.37 4.34
C ARG A 68 -2.38 -0.05 3.60
N SER A 69 -1.18 0.51 3.70
CA SER A 69 -0.79 1.76 3.07
C SER A 69 0.73 1.83 2.88
N LEU A 70 1.16 2.61 1.89
CA LEU A 70 2.56 2.90 1.60
C LEU A 70 3.05 4.03 2.54
N THR A 71 3.20 3.72 3.83
CA THR A 71 3.78 4.65 4.82
C THR A 71 5.25 4.93 4.50
N PRO A 72 5.88 6.01 5.03
CA PRO A 72 7.29 6.30 4.75
C PRO A 72 8.25 5.13 5.05
N ALA A 73 8.01 4.37 6.13
CA ALA A 73 8.80 3.19 6.47
C ALA A 73 8.59 2.02 5.50
N VAL A 74 7.37 1.83 4.99
CA VAL A 74 7.08 0.79 3.98
C VAL A 74 7.64 1.21 2.62
N TYR A 75 7.58 2.50 2.28
CA TYR A 75 8.17 3.07 1.08
C TYR A 75 9.70 2.85 1.04
N GLU A 76 10.41 3.21 2.12
CA GLU A 76 11.87 3.01 2.17
C GLU A 76 12.25 1.52 2.24
N ARG A 77 11.45 0.68 2.92
CA ARG A 77 11.61 -0.80 2.86
C ARG A 77 11.56 -1.32 1.43
N VAL A 78 10.65 -0.81 0.60
CA VAL A 78 10.56 -1.18 -0.83
C VAL A 78 11.80 -0.73 -1.58
N GLY A 79 12.20 0.53 -1.45
CA GLY A 79 13.43 1.05 -2.08
C GLY A 79 14.66 0.22 -1.71
N ASP A 80 14.77 -0.19 -0.44
CA ASP A 80 15.86 -1.02 0.05
C ASP A 80 15.86 -2.45 -0.50
N LEU A 81 14.72 -3.03 -0.90
CA LEU A 81 14.70 -4.34 -1.57
C LEU A 81 15.45 -4.26 -2.91
N PHE A 82 15.23 -3.20 -3.69
CA PHE A 82 15.96 -2.96 -4.93
C PHE A 82 17.42 -2.61 -4.67
N ARG A 83 17.73 -1.71 -3.72
CA ARG A 83 19.12 -1.34 -3.37
C ARG A 83 19.93 -2.54 -2.87
N ARG A 84 19.38 -3.38 -1.98
CA ARG A 84 20.04 -4.63 -1.55
C ARG A 84 20.25 -5.63 -2.69
N ARG A 85 19.38 -5.65 -3.70
CA ARG A 85 19.48 -6.59 -4.84
C ARG A 85 20.45 -6.16 -5.94
N PHE A 86 20.56 -4.86 -6.19
CA PHE A 86 21.21 -4.28 -7.37
C PHE A 86 22.33 -3.27 -7.05
N GLY A 87 22.55 -2.92 -5.78
CA GLY A 87 23.57 -1.97 -5.35
C GLY A 87 23.39 -0.57 -5.96
N ASP A 88 24.51 0.07 -6.29
CA ASP A 88 24.61 1.46 -6.74
C ASP A 88 23.85 1.76 -8.06
N HIS A 89 23.39 0.72 -8.77
CA HIS A 89 22.61 0.85 -10.00
C HIS A 89 21.14 0.43 -9.84
N ALA A 90 20.64 0.33 -8.61
CA ALA A 90 19.26 -0.06 -8.34
C ALA A 90 18.22 0.85 -9.02
N GLY A 91 18.49 2.15 -9.12
CA GLY A 91 17.65 3.09 -9.86
C GLY A 91 17.57 2.77 -11.35
N TRP A 92 18.66 2.32 -11.98
CA TRP A 92 18.65 1.86 -13.38
C TRP A 92 18.03 0.47 -13.54
N ALA A 93 18.29 -0.45 -12.62
CA ALA A 93 17.76 -1.81 -12.65
C ALA A 93 16.22 -1.83 -12.50
N HIS A 94 15.66 -1.04 -11.56
CA HIS A 94 14.21 -1.02 -11.36
C HIS A 94 13.46 -0.43 -12.58
N GLN A 95 14.09 0.46 -13.37
CA GLN A 95 13.50 1.00 -14.60
C GLN A 95 13.27 -0.07 -15.66
N LEU A 96 14.18 -1.06 -15.77
CA LEU A 96 14.02 -2.20 -16.67
C LEU A 96 12.87 -3.11 -16.22
N LEU A 97 12.75 -3.34 -14.90
CA LEU A 97 11.64 -4.12 -14.32
C LEU A 97 10.29 -3.39 -14.50
N PHE A 98 10.25 -2.07 -14.29
CA PHE A 98 9.10 -1.24 -14.57
C PHE A 98 8.69 -1.30 -16.04
N ALA A 99 9.65 -1.18 -16.97
CA ALA A 99 9.39 -1.29 -18.40
C ALA A 99 8.76 -2.65 -18.74
N ALA A 100 9.28 -3.77 -18.21
CA ALA A 100 8.73 -5.11 -18.42
C ALA A 100 7.25 -5.23 -17.98
N GLU A 101 6.80 -4.51 -16.95
CA GLU A 101 5.40 -4.52 -16.50
C GLU A 101 4.40 -3.82 -17.46
N LEU A 102 4.89 -3.00 -18.42
CA LEU A 102 4.05 -2.26 -19.35
C LEU A 102 3.67 -3.11 -20.57
N GLN A 103 2.42 -2.98 -21.02
CA GLN A 103 1.88 -3.80 -22.12
C GLN A 103 2.67 -3.65 -23.44
N GLN A 104 3.17 -2.44 -23.73
CA GLN A 104 3.98 -2.16 -24.92
C GLN A 104 5.29 -2.95 -25.00
N PHE A 105 5.85 -3.39 -23.86
CA PHE A 105 7.11 -4.13 -23.83
C PHE A 105 6.93 -5.67 -23.85
N ARG A 106 5.70 -6.18 -23.68
CA ARG A 106 5.42 -7.62 -23.67
C ARG A 106 5.89 -8.39 -24.91
N PRO A 107 5.82 -7.86 -26.15
CA PRO A 107 6.34 -8.54 -27.33
C PRO A 107 7.86 -8.78 -27.33
N PHE A 108 8.62 -8.07 -26.47
CA PHE A 108 10.07 -8.20 -26.37
C PHE A 108 10.53 -9.09 -25.21
N LEU A 109 9.60 -9.63 -24.42
CA LEU A 109 9.89 -10.51 -23.28
C LEU A 109 9.82 -12.00 -23.68
N PRO A 110 10.59 -12.89 -23.04
CA PRO A 110 10.46 -14.33 -23.24
C PRO A 110 9.02 -14.82 -22.97
N PRO A 111 8.43 -15.70 -23.81
CA PRO A 111 7.05 -16.15 -23.64
C PRO A 111 6.77 -16.82 -22.28
N SER A 112 7.74 -17.52 -21.69
CA SER A 112 7.64 -18.09 -20.35
C SER A 112 7.47 -17.01 -19.28
N LEU A 113 8.31 -15.97 -19.32
CA LEU A 113 8.23 -14.84 -18.39
C LEU A 113 6.89 -14.10 -18.52
N VAL A 114 6.38 -13.91 -19.73
CA VAL A 114 5.05 -13.32 -19.94
C VAL A 114 3.95 -14.20 -19.31
N ALA A 115 4.02 -15.53 -19.48
CA ALA A 115 3.06 -16.46 -18.88
C ALA A 115 3.12 -16.44 -17.34
N GLU A 116 4.32 -16.43 -16.75
CA GLU A 116 4.53 -16.30 -15.29
C GLU A 116 3.93 -15.00 -14.75
N MET A 117 4.16 -13.87 -15.45
CA MET A 117 3.60 -12.57 -15.07
C MET A 117 2.06 -12.53 -15.15
N GLU A 118 1.44 -13.19 -16.12
CA GLU A 118 -0.02 -13.26 -16.23
C GLU A 118 -0.63 -14.20 -15.19
N ALA A 119 0.01 -15.33 -14.89
CA ALA A 119 -0.40 -16.23 -13.81
C ALA A 119 -0.42 -15.49 -12.46
N ALA A 120 0.66 -14.79 -12.11
CA ALA A 120 0.73 -13.99 -10.89
C ALA A 120 -0.34 -12.87 -10.84
N ARG A 121 -0.68 -12.25 -11.98
CA ARG A 121 -1.76 -11.25 -12.05
C ARG A 121 -3.15 -11.88 -11.87
N ALA A 122 -3.37 -13.10 -12.36
CA ALA A 122 -4.60 -13.85 -12.13
C ALA A 122 -4.76 -14.20 -10.65
N GLU A 123 -3.72 -14.74 -10.02
CA GLU A 123 -3.68 -15.06 -8.58
C GLU A 123 -3.91 -13.82 -7.71
N GLU A 124 -3.26 -12.69 -8.01
CA GLU A 124 -3.45 -11.41 -7.32
C GLU A 124 -4.92 -10.93 -7.42
N LYS A 125 -5.53 -11.04 -8.61
CA LYS A 125 -6.92 -10.66 -8.85
C LYS A 125 -7.89 -11.54 -8.06
N GLU A 126 -7.67 -12.84 -8.03
CA GLU A 126 -8.48 -13.76 -7.24
C GLU A 126 -8.33 -13.53 -5.73
N ALA A 127 -7.10 -13.34 -5.23
CA ALA A 127 -6.85 -13.06 -3.83
C ALA A 127 -7.56 -11.77 -3.37
N LYS A 128 -7.52 -10.71 -4.20
CA LYS A 128 -8.28 -9.48 -3.95
C LYS A 128 -9.79 -9.69 -3.99
N ALA A 129 -10.29 -10.55 -4.87
CA ALA A 129 -11.72 -10.89 -4.92
C ALA A 129 -12.16 -11.64 -3.64
N ARG A 130 -11.38 -12.65 -3.21
CA ARG A 130 -11.59 -13.40 -1.96
C ARG A 130 -11.60 -12.46 -0.74
N ALA A 131 -10.56 -11.63 -0.58
CA ALA A 131 -10.46 -10.68 0.53
C ALA A 131 -11.59 -9.62 0.53
N LYS A 132 -12.07 -9.19 -0.65
CA LYS A 132 -13.22 -8.28 -0.77
C LYS A 132 -14.52 -8.97 -0.33
N ALA A 133 -14.73 -10.23 -0.70
CA ALA A 133 -15.90 -11.02 -0.31
C ALA A 133 -15.95 -11.21 1.22
N GLU A 134 -14.85 -11.67 1.83
CA GLU A 134 -14.76 -11.82 3.30
C GLU A 134 -15.04 -10.51 4.05
N LYS A 135 -14.50 -9.38 3.55
CA LYS A 135 -14.72 -8.07 4.18
C LYS A 135 -16.19 -7.63 4.07
N ALA A 136 -16.87 -7.96 2.97
CA ALA A 136 -18.29 -7.70 2.79
C ALA A 136 -19.14 -8.56 3.74
N GLU A 137 -18.83 -9.85 3.87
CA GLU A 137 -19.50 -10.77 4.80
C GLU A 137 -19.34 -10.33 6.26
N LYS A 138 -18.10 -10.03 6.69
CA LYS A 138 -17.80 -9.52 8.05
C LYS A 138 -18.55 -8.21 8.33
N ALA A 139 -18.67 -7.32 7.34
CA ALA A 139 -19.44 -6.08 7.46
C ALA A 139 -20.97 -6.30 7.51
N ALA A 140 -21.50 -7.29 6.79
CA ALA A 140 -22.91 -7.68 6.86
C ALA A 140 -23.26 -8.27 8.23
N ARG A 141 -22.42 -9.20 8.74
CA ARG A 141 -22.61 -9.82 10.05
C ARG A 141 -22.56 -8.81 11.20
N ALA A 142 -21.69 -7.81 11.13
CA ALA A 142 -21.63 -6.72 12.11
C ALA A 142 -22.88 -5.83 12.12
N LYS A 143 -23.54 -5.64 10.96
CA LYS A 143 -24.79 -4.88 10.86
C LYS A 143 -26.01 -5.67 11.38
N GLY A 144 -25.99 -7.01 11.23
CA GLY A 144 -27.08 -7.87 11.71
C GLY A 144 -27.16 -8.07 13.22
N SER A 145 -26.15 -7.66 14.00
CA SER A 145 -26.12 -7.83 15.46
C SER A 145 -26.71 -6.66 16.26
N GLY A 146 -27.23 -5.63 15.60
CA GLY A 146 -27.84 -4.46 16.25
C GLY A 146 -29.36 -4.47 16.17
N GLY A 147 -30.04 -5.00 17.20
CA GLY A 147 -31.47 -4.77 17.41
C GLY A 147 -32.36 -6.00 17.52
N ALA A 148 -32.25 -6.75 18.61
CA ALA A 148 -33.42 -7.35 19.22
C ALA A 148 -33.92 -6.37 20.30
N PRO A 149 -35.08 -5.71 20.14
CA PRO A 149 -35.65 -4.94 21.25
C PRO A 149 -36.00 -5.90 22.40
N PRO A 150 -35.84 -5.49 23.68
CA PRO A 150 -36.29 -6.32 24.79
C PRO A 150 -37.80 -6.58 24.67
N PRO A 151 -38.29 -7.77 25.03
CA PRO A 151 -39.71 -8.09 24.93
C PRO A 151 -40.51 -7.14 25.83
N ALA A 152 -41.55 -6.53 25.26
CA ALA A 152 -42.44 -5.65 26.00
C ALA A 152 -43.17 -6.43 27.10
N ALA A 153 -43.03 -5.98 28.35
CA ALA A 153 -43.78 -6.54 29.47
C ALA A 153 -45.27 -6.14 29.34
N ALA A 154 -46.12 -7.10 28.97
CA ALA A 154 -47.56 -6.98 29.13
C ALA A 154 -47.93 -7.21 30.61
N GLY A 155 -48.81 -6.38 31.17
CA GLY A 155 -49.18 -6.42 32.59
C GLY A 155 -50.66 -6.69 32.86
N ALA A 156 -50.96 -7.01 34.12
CA ALA A 156 -52.25 -7.00 34.85
C ALA A 156 -51.88 -7.33 36.33
N ALA A 157 -52.24 -6.57 37.37
CA ALA A 157 -53.54 -6.14 37.90
C ALA A 157 -54.21 -7.17 38.85
N GLU A 158 -54.59 -6.71 40.06
CA GLU A 158 -55.48 -7.25 41.12
C GLU A 158 -55.13 -8.61 41.80
N GLU A 159 -55.43 -8.92 43.09
CA GLU A 159 -55.94 -8.16 44.28
C GLU A 159 -55.60 -8.89 45.63
N ALA A 160 -55.95 -8.27 46.79
CA ALA A 160 -56.14 -8.85 48.15
C ALA A 160 -54.91 -9.44 48.92
N GLU A 161 -54.84 -9.56 50.26
CA GLU A 161 -55.75 -9.22 51.39
C GLU A 161 -54.93 -8.78 52.65
N ALA A 162 -55.59 -8.40 53.76
CA ALA A 162 -55.01 -7.73 54.93
C ALA A 162 -54.60 -8.64 56.12
N ALA A 163 -53.74 -8.14 57.04
CA ALA A 163 -53.90 -8.23 58.53
C ALA A 163 -52.68 -7.70 59.34
N ALA A 164 -52.92 -7.36 60.63
CA ALA A 164 -51.98 -7.06 61.74
C ALA A 164 -51.08 -5.80 61.58
N LEU A 165 -51.25 -4.65 62.26
CA LEU A 165 -51.80 -4.26 63.59
C LEU A 165 -50.78 -4.29 64.76
N ALA A 166 -50.31 -3.08 65.11
CA ALA A 166 -49.67 -2.60 66.35
C ALA A 166 -48.36 -3.23 66.88
N ALA A 167 -47.28 -2.45 66.79
CA ALA A 167 -46.36 -2.12 67.90
C ALA A 167 -45.76 -0.73 67.65
#